data_AF-A0A5B7CCU6-F1
#
_entry.id   AF-A0A5B7CCU6-F1
#
_cell.length_a   1.000
_cell.length_b   1.000
_cell.length_c   1.000
_cell.angle_alpha   90.00
_cell.angle_beta   90.00
_cell.angle_gamma   90.00
#
_symmetry.space_group_name_H-M   'P 1'
#
loop_
_entity.id
_entity.type
_entity.pdbx_description
1 polymer ?
#
loop_
_entity_poly.entity_id
_entity_poly.type
_entity_poly.pdbx_seq_one_letter_code
_entity_poly.pdbx_strand_id
1 'polypeptide(L)'
;TWGGNGKTPMVEFISLWLANSGISPLILTRGYGGGDEAKMLQRHLFGTSAKIGVGANRAATAACFLERYDYIDPHHGTCFERLGSDPKMRSHIDLDKIGAAILDDGMQVIV
;
A
#
# COMPACT_ATOMS: atom_id res chain seq x y z
N THR A 1 -11.03 6.60 -12.59
CA THR A 1 -11.52 6.70 -13.99
C THR A 1 -10.58 5.91 -14.86
N TRP A 2 -11.10 5.02 -15.72
CA TRP A 2 -10.34 4.47 -16.87
C TRP A 2 -10.17 5.52 -17.98
N GLY A 3 -9.59 6.66 -17.60
CA GLY A 3 -9.37 7.83 -18.42
C GLY A 3 -8.10 8.55 -18.01
N GLY A 4 -7.01 8.23 -18.71
CA GLY A 4 -6.03 9.21 -19.20
C GLY A 4 -5.15 10.00 -18.23
N ASN A 5 -5.07 9.68 -16.93
CA ASN A 5 -4.22 10.45 -16.00
C ASN A 5 -3.06 9.66 -15.37
N GLY A 6 -2.83 8.40 -15.77
CA GLY A 6 -1.66 7.62 -15.33
C GLY A 6 -1.60 7.28 -13.82
N LYS A 7 -2.67 7.53 -13.07
CA LYS A 7 -2.72 7.33 -11.61
C LYS A 7 -2.58 5.86 -11.21
N THR A 8 -3.40 4.97 -11.77
CA THR A 8 -3.34 3.54 -11.45
C THR A 8 -1.99 2.92 -11.82
N PRO A 9 -1.40 3.20 -13.01
CA PRO A 9 -0.02 2.78 -13.30
C PRO A 9 1.02 3.32 -12.31
N MET A 10 0.88 4.56 -11.83
CA MET A 10 1.81 5.12 -10.84
C MET A 10 1.64 4.46 -9.47
N VAL A 11 0.41 4.21 -9.02
CA VAL A 11 0.11 3.49 -7.78
C VAL A 11 0.72 2.09 -7.83
N GLU A 12 0.54 1.39 -8.96
CA GLU A 12 1.14 0.08 -9.20
C GLU A 12 2.68 0.14 -9.12
N PHE A 13 3.30 1.06 -9.86
CA PHE A 13 4.76 1.23 -9.87
C PHE A 13 5.33 1.49 -8.47
N ILE A 14 4.75 2.44 -7.73
CA ILE A 14 5.21 2.77 -6.37
C ILE A 14 5.01 1.57 -5.43
N SER A 15 3.89 0.87 -5.55
CA SER A 15 3.60 -0.30 -4.71
C SER A 15 4.59 -1.43 -4.95
N LEU A 16 4.91 -1.72 -6.22
CA LEU A 16 5.93 -2.70 -6.59
C LEU A 16 7.31 -2.29 -6.11
N TRP A 17 7.68 -1.02 -6.27
CA TRP A 17 8.97 -0.50 -5.80
C TRP A 17 9.15 -0.65 -4.29
N LEU A 18 8.10 -0.32 -3.52
CA LEU A 18 8.09 -0.50 -2.06
C LEU A 18 8.15 -1.98 -1.68
N ALA A 19 7.33 -2.82 -2.30
CA ALA A 19 7.30 -4.26 -2.01
C ALA A 19 8.65 -4.93 -2.31
N ASN A 20 9.30 -4.56 -3.42
CA ASN A 20 10.64 -5.04 -3.79
C ASN A 20 11.73 -4.51 -2.83
N SER A 21 11.50 -3.36 -2.20
CA SER A 21 12.35 -2.82 -1.12
C SER A 21 12.03 -3.46 0.25
N GLY A 22 11.12 -4.45 0.27
CA GLY A 22 10.65 -5.15 1.47
C GLY A 22 9.80 -4.30 2.40
N ILE A 23 9.25 -3.19 1.92
CA ILE A 23 8.24 -2.39 2.62
C ILE A 23 6.89 -2.91 2.14
N SER A 24 5.99 -3.28 3.05
CA SER A 24 4.63 -3.71 2.69
C SER A 24 3.71 -2.49 2.54
N PRO A 25 3.29 -2.13 1.31
CA PRO A 25 2.42 -0.98 1.09
C PRO A 25 0.94 -1.35 1.30
N LEU A 26 0.16 -0.42 1.83
CA LEU A 26 -1.30 -0.45 1.85
C LEU A 26 -1.85 0.53 0.81
N ILE A 27 -2.50 0.04 -0.22
CA ILE A 27 -3.21 0.86 -1.22
C ILE A 27 -4.65 1.01 -0.78
N LEU A 28 -5.08 2.26 -0.61
CA LEU A 28 -6.44 2.64 -0.22
C LEU A 28 -7.17 3.21 -1.43
N THR A 29 -8.13 2.45 -1.95
CA THR A 29 -8.97 2.88 -3.07
C THR A 29 -10.44 2.93 -2.67
N ARG A 30 -11.18 3.84 -3.29
CA ARG A 30 -12.61 4.01 -3.02
C ARG A 30 -13.46 2.90 -3.61
N GLY A 31 -12.97 2.19 -4.64
CA GLY A 31 -13.70 1.13 -5.32
C GLY A 31 -14.79 1.65 -6.26
N TYR A 32 -14.53 2.74 -7.00
CA TYR A 32 -15.46 3.24 -8.01
C TYR A 32 -15.75 2.19 -9.10
N GLY A 33 -16.96 2.23 -9.67
CA GLY A 33 -17.32 1.41 -10.84
C GLY A 33 -17.30 -0.10 -10.60
N GLY A 34 -17.61 -0.59 -9.39
CA GLY A 34 -17.64 -2.03 -9.09
C GLY A 34 -16.29 -2.64 -8.70
N GLY A 35 -15.28 -1.80 -8.46
CA GLY A 35 -13.98 -2.22 -7.95
C GLY A 35 -13.06 -2.84 -9.01
N ASP A 36 -13.30 -2.58 -10.29
CA ASP A 36 -12.46 -3.14 -11.37
C ASP A 36 -11.01 -2.66 -11.30
N GLU A 37 -10.79 -1.39 -10.92
CA GLU A 37 -9.45 -0.84 -10.65
C GLU A 37 -8.79 -1.59 -9.47
N ALA A 38 -9.53 -1.85 -8.39
CA ALA A 38 -9.03 -2.58 -7.23
C ALA A 38 -8.71 -4.05 -7.56
N LYS A 39 -9.56 -4.72 -8.34
CA LYS A 39 -9.35 -6.11 -8.79
C LYS A 39 -8.15 -6.21 -9.73
N MET A 40 -7.94 -5.22 -10.58
CA MET A 40 -6.76 -5.15 -11.44
C MET A 40 -5.48 -5.04 -10.59
N LEU A 41 -5.43 -4.10 -9.65
CA LEU A 41 -4.31 -3.97 -8.72
C LEU A 41 -4.08 -5.25 -7.91
N GLN A 42 -5.15 -5.91 -7.45
CA GLN A 42 -5.05 -7.19 -6.73
C GLN A 42 -4.38 -8.28 -7.57
N ARG A 43 -4.66 -8.34 -8.87
CA ARG A 43 -4.05 -9.31 -9.78
C ARG A 43 -2.58 -8.98 -10.05
N HIS A 44 -2.26 -7.71 -10.28
CA HIS A 44 -0.90 -7.31 -10.62
C HIS A 44 0.05 -7.39 -9.43
N LEU A 45 -0.45 -7.09 -8.22
CA LEU A 45 0.32 -7.15 -6.98
C LEU A 45 0.21 -8.51 -6.29
N PHE A 46 -0.42 -9.49 -6.94
CA PHE A 46 -0.54 -10.84 -6.41
C PHE A 46 0.86 -11.46 -6.20
N GLY A 47 1.10 -12.01 -5.01
CA GLY A 47 2.40 -12.56 -4.64
C GLY A 47 3.41 -11.54 -4.10
N THR A 48 3.03 -10.26 -4.01
CA THR A 48 3.81 -9.23 -3.29
C THR A 48 3.29 -9.05 -1.87
N SER A 49 4.01 -8.30 -1.04
CA SER A 49 3.58 -7.94 0.32
C SER A 49 2.53 -6.81 0.36
N ALA A 50 2.14 -6.29 -0.82
CA ALA A 50 1.17 -5.21 -0.95
C ALA A 50 -0.24 -5.64 -0.52
N LYS A 51 -0.92 -4.72 0.15
CA LYS A 51 -2.28 -4.89 0.67
C LYS A 51 -3.19 -3.87 0.01
N ILE A 52 -4.42 -4.28 -0.32
CA ILE A 52 -5.39 -3.40 -0.98
C ILE A 52 -6.63 -3.29 -0.10
N GLY A 53 -6.86 -2.10 0.42
CA GLY A 53 -8.06 -1.72 1.16
C GLY A 53 -9.04 -0.99 0.24
N VAL A 54 -10.25 -1.52 0.14
CA VAL A 54 -11.33 -0.93 -0.66
C VAL A 54 -12.41 -0.39 0.27
N GLY A 55 -12.73 0.90 0.17
CA GLY A 55 -13.80 1.49 0.97
C GLY A 55 -14.00 2.98 0.73
N ALA A 56 -15.25 3.42 0.88
CA ALA A 56 -15.59 4.85 0.76
C ALA A 56 -14.92 5.70 1.84
N ASN A 57 -14.87 5.20 3.08
CA ASN A 57 -14.14 5.81 4.18
C ASN A 57 -12.74 5.19 4.29
N ARG A 58 -11.78 5.82 3.60
CA ARG A 58 -10.40 5.32 3.51
C ARG A 58 -9.66 5.37 4.84
N ALA A 59 -10.00 6.29 5.74
CA ALA A 59 -9.41 6.34 7.07
C ALA A 59 -9.87 5.14 7.93
N ALA A 60 -11.17 4.81 7.90
CA ALA A 60 -11.69 3.64 8.58
C ALA A 60 -11.13 2.34 8.00
N THR A 61 -11.01 2.26 6.66
CA THR A 61 -10.35 1.12 6.00
C THR A 61 -8.89 1.02 6.42
N ALA A 62 -8.15 2.14 6.46
CA ALA A 62 -6.76 2.14 6.93
C ALA A 62 -6.66 1.64 8.37
N ALA A 63 -7.47 2.16 9.29
CA ALA A 63 -7.49 1.75 10.69
C ALA A 63 -7.71 0.24 10.83
N CYS A 64 -8.70 -0.32 10.13
CA CYS A 64 -8.96 -1.77 10.14
C CYS A 64 -7.75 -2.59 9.66
N PHE A 65 -7.04 -2.10 8.64
CA PHE A 65 -5.84 -2.77 8.14
C PHE A 65 -4.65 -2.64 9.11
N LEU A 66 -4.46 -1.48 9.74
CA LEU A 66 -3.42 -1.26 10.74
C LEU A 66 -3.66 -2.09 11.99
N GLU A 67 -4.91 -2.27 12.43
CA GLU A 67 -5.26 -3.17 13.53
C GLU A 67 -4.99 -4.64 13.18
N ARG A 68 -5.26 -5.03 11.92
CA ARG A 68 -5.10 -6.41 11.47
C ARG A 68 -3.66 -6.82 11.20
N TYR A 69 -2.88 -5.92 10.60
CA TYR A 69 -1.55 -6.21 10.09
C TYR A 69 -0.43 -5.51 10.88
N ASP A 70 -0.79 -4.64 11.83
CA ASP A 70 0.14 -3.75 12.53
C ASP A 70 0.87 -2.79 11.55
N TYR A 71 1.65 -1.85 12.09
CA TYR A 71 2.41 -0.89 11.30
C TYR A 71 3.87 -0.82 11.74
N ILE A 72 4.72 -0.36 10.83
CA ILE A 72 6.13 -0.11 11.13
C ILE A 72 6.25 1.30 11.69
N ASP A 73 6.73 1.42 12.92
CA ASP A 73 7.00 2.71 13.55
C ASP A 73 8.19 3.41 12.85
N PRO A 74 7.98 4.58 12.22
CA PRO A 74 9.06 5.32 11.56
C PRO A 74 10.10 5.87 12.55
N HIS A 75 9.76 6.04 13.83
CA HIS A 75 10.69 6.49 14.86
C HIS A 75 11.67 5.41 15.29
N HIS A 76 11.36 4.15 15.00
CA HIS A 76 12.24 3.01 15.24
C HIS A 76 13.27 2.86 14.10
N GLY A 77 13.93 3.96 13.72
CA GLY A 77 15.18 4.11 12.94
C GLY A 77 15.35 3.41 11.59
N THR A 78 14.47 2.47 11.23
CA THR A 78 14.80 1.40 10.28
C THR A 78 14.01 1.50 8.99
N CYS A 79 12.97 2.35 8.90
CA CYS A 79 12.14 2.41 7.69
C CYS A 79 12.91 2.92 6.45
N PHE A 80 13.77 3.93 6.61
CA PHE A 80 14.48 4.54 5.48
C PHE A 80 15.94 4.09 5.34
N GLU A 81 16.64 3.80 6.45
CA GLU A 81 18.00 3.23 6.40
C GLU A 81 18.02 1.82 5.77
N ARG A 82 16.89 1.08 5.84
CA ARG A 82 16.78 -0.27 5.27
C ARG A 82 16.59 -0.33 3.75
N LEU A 83 16.45 0.79 3.04
CA LEU A 83 16.47 0.77 1.57
C LEU A 83 17.84 0.33 0.99
N GLY A 84 18.90 0.36 1.80
CA GLY A 84 20.26 -0.03 1.40
C GLY A 84 20.88 -1.20 2.17
N SER A 85 20.20 -1.76 3.19
CA SER A 85 20.78 -2.82 4.04
C SER A 85 20.33 -4.22 3.63
N ASP A 86 21.25 -5.19 3.74
CA ASP A 86 21.11 -6.60 3.36
C ASP A 86 19.76 -7.22 3.83
N PRO A 87 18.93 -7.79 2.92
CA PRO A 87 17.61 -8.32 3.23
C PRO A 87 17.59 -9.49 4.23
N LYS A 88 18.76 -10.05 4.58
CA LYS A 88 18.90 -11.21 5.48
C LYS A 88 18.46 -10.99 6.93
N MET A 89 18.24 -9.75 7.38
CA MET A 89 17.86 -9.44 8.77
C MET A 89 16.48 -8.79 8.90
N ARG A 90 15.50 -9.25 8.11
CA ARG A 90 14.09 -9.02 8.39
C ARG A 90 13.46 -10.31 8.91
N SER A 91 12.84 -10.23 10.08
CA SER A 91 11.97 -11.32 10.52
C SER A 91 10.79 -11.41 9.55
N HIS A 92 10.29 -12.62 9.28
CA HIS A 92 9.08 -12.83 8.46
C HIS A 92 7.87 -12.00 8.95
N ILE A 93 7.88 -11.61 10.23
CA ILE A 93 6.83 -10.85 10.91
C ILE A 93 6.79 -9.39 10.44
N ASP A 94 7.94 -8.79 10.11
CA ASP A 94 8.00 -7.38 9.66
C ASP A 94 7.50 -7.19 8.23
N LEU A 95 7.47 -8.25 7.41
CA LEU A 95 7.00 -8.19 6.02
C LEU A 95 5.48 -8.07 5.92
N ASP A 96 4.75 -8.52 6.93
CA ASP A 96 3.29 -8.39 6.98
C ASP A 96 2.84 -7.02 7.50
N LYS A 97 3.69 -6.32 8.26
CA LYS A 97 3.39 -4.99 8.80
C LYS A 97 3.26 -3.94 7.70
N ILE A 98 2.38 -2.97 7.91
CA ILE A 98 2.19 -1.88 6.95
C ILE A 98 3.31 -0.85 7.16
N GLY A 99 4.14 -0.67 6.13
CA GLY A 99 5.24 0.29 6.16
C GLY A 99 4.97 1.59 5.39
N ALA A 100 3.97 1.59 4.52
CA ALA A 100 3.54 2.77 3.78
C ALA A 100 2.06 2.67 3.42
N ALA A 101 1.37 3.82 3.35
CA ALA A 101 0.00 3.90 2.86
C ALA A 101 -0.06 4.78 1.61
N ILE A 102 -0.72 4.29 0.56
CA ILE A 102 -0.88 4.97 -0.73
C ILE A 102 -2.36 5.26 -0.91
N LEU A 103 -2.70 6.55 -1.05
CA LEU A 103 -4.07 7.00 -1.21
C LEU A 103 -4.41 7.18 -2.70
N ASP A 104 -5.06 6.18 -3.29
CA ASP A 104 -5.52 6.25 -4.67
C ASP A 104 -6.68 7.25 -4.78
N ASP A 105 -6.56 8.22 -5.70
CA ASP A 105 -7.48 9.37 -5.84
C ASP A 105 -7.70 10.17 -4.53
N GLY A 106 -6.60 10.43 -3.81
CA GLY A 106 -6.58 11.17 -2.54
C GLY A 106 -6.82 12.68 -2.63
N MET A 107 -6.61 13.30 -3.79
CA MET A 107 -6.54 14.76 -3.92
C MET A 107 -7.84 15.51 -3.58
N GLN A 108 -8.98 14.81 -3.52
CA GLN A 108 -10.27 15.38 -3.09
C GLN A 108 -10.62 15.10 -1.62
N VAL A 109 -9.71 14.55 -0.79
CA VAL A 109 -9.91 14.42 0.67
C VAL A 109 -9.54 15.73 1.37
N ILE A 110 -10.29 16.78 1.11
CA ILE A 110 -10.32 17.98 1.96
C ILE A 110 -11.74 18.54 1.89
N VAL A 111 -12.60 18.13 2.84
CA VAL A 111 -13.71 18.94 3.39
C VAL A 111 -13.92 18.50 4.82
#